data_AF-A0A657BB44-F1
#
_entry.id   AF-A0A657BB44-F1
#
_cell.length_a   1.000
_cell.length_b   1.000
_cell.length_c   1.000
_cell.angle_alpha   90.00
_cell.angle_beta   90.00
_cell.angle_gamma   90.00
#
_symmetry.space_group_name_H-M   'P 1'
#
loop_
_entity.id
_entity.type
_entity.pdbx_description
1 polymer ?
#
loop_
_entity_poly.entity_id
_entity_poly.type
_entity_poly.pdbx_seq_one_letter_code
_entity_poly.pdbx_strand_id
1 'polypeptide(L)'
;MGISMLRFAPMYAGLLAILIIFLGYRVTVFRRAEKKSTEQTDCSVAMRCAIRAHANALENVPLALLLLLMLELNHLNPILTNILGSMLVLGRVMHAWGLSRVDGLSTGRFYGTILTWLSILGMAVLNIWIILLRPFVI
;
A
#
# COMPACT_ATOMS: atom_id res chain seq x y z
N MET A 1 -29.85 -12.80 2.56
CA MET A 1 -28.71 -11.99 2.08
C MET A 1 -27.96 -11.50 3.30
N GLY A 2 -27.09 -12.34 3.84
CA GLY A 2 -26.40 -12.06 5.11
C GLY A 2 -25.38 -10.96 4.92
N ILE A 3 -25.32 -10.01 5.86
CA ILE A 3 -24.28 -8.98 5.90
C ILE A 3 -22.94 -9.72 5.90
N SER A 4 -22.19 -9.59 4.82
CA SER A 4 -20.86 -10.18 4.71
C SER A 4 -19.97 -9.42 5.70
N MET A 5 -19.72 -10.03 6.86
CA MET A 5 -18.82 -9.45 7.84
C MET A 5 -17.42 -9.42 7.23
N LEU A 6 -16.98 -8.23 6.82
CA LEU A 6 -15.63 -7.97 6.35
C LEU A 6 -14.65 -8.24 7.51
N ARG A 7 -13.68 -9.10 7.28
CA ARG A 7 -12.67 -9.51 8.28
C ARG A 7 -11.26 -9.19 7.81
N PHE A 8 -10.98 -9.36 6.52
CA PHE A 8 -9.62 -9.30 6.00
C PHE A 8 -9.25 -7.89 5.54
N ALA A 9 -10.01 -7.31 4.60
CA ALA A 9 -9.73 -5.98 4.07
C ALA A 9 -9.68 -4.89 5.15
N PRO A 10 -10.58 -4.84 6.16
CA PRO A 10 -10.49 -3.84 7.23
C PRO A 10 -9.23 -3.99 8.09
N MET A 11 -8.78 -5.22 8.34
CA MET A 11 -7.56 -5.50 9.11
C MET A 11 -6.33 -4.95 8.38
N TYR A 12 -6.18 -5.26 7.09
CA TYR A 12 -5.07 -4.76 6.27
C TYR A 12 -5.16 -3.25 6.04
N ALA A 13 -6.37 -2.70 5.89
CA ALA A 13 -6.60 -1.26 5.80
C ALA A 13 -6.12 -0.53 7.05
N GLY A 14 -6.44 -1.03 8.25
CA GLY A 14 -5.97 -0.48 9.51
C GLY A 14 -4.44 -0.48 9.64
N LEU A 15 -3.79 -1.61 9.30
CA LEU A 15 -2.33 -1.73 9.34
C LEU A 15 -1.64 -0.75 8.39
N LEU A 16 -2.14 -0.61 7.17
CA LEU A 16 -1.57 0.30 6.18
C LEU A 16 -1.86 1.76 6.49
N ALA A 17 -3.02 2.07 7.10
CA ALA A 17 -3.32 3.41 7.56
C ALA A 17 -2.32 3.87 8.65
N ILE A 18 -2.00 3.00 9.61
CA ILE A 18 -0.96 3.28 10.62
C ILE A 18 0.39 3.55 9.93
N LEU A 19 0.75 2.76 8.92
CA LEU A 19 1.98 2.96 8.16
C LEU A 19 1.98 4.31 7.41
N ILE A 20 0.88 4.68 6.76
CA ILE A 20 0.75 5.98 6.06
C ILE A 20 0.91 7.14 7.06
N ILE A 21 0.25 7.06 8.23
CA ILE A 21 0.39 8.07 9.29
C ILE A 21 1.85 8.18 9.74
N PHE A 22 2.55 7.05 9.93
CA PHE A 22 3.97 7.05 10.26
C PHE A 22 4.83 7.73 9.18
N LEU A 23 4.59 7.45 7.90
CA LEU A 23 5.30 8.11 6.79
C LEU A 23 5.00 9.61 6.73
N GLY A 24 3.76 10.02 6.93
CA GLY A 24 3.34 11.43 6.96
C GLY A 24 3.94 12.19 8.15
N TYR A 25 4.02 11.54 9.31
CA TYR A 25 4.72 12.08 10.48
C TYR A 25 6.20 12.33 10.17
N ARG A 26 6.90 11.37 9.53
CA ARG A 26 8.30 11.57 9.11
C ARG A 26 8.48 12.79 8.21
N VAL A 27 7.59 12.99 7.24
CA VAL A 27 7.61 14.19 6.36
C VAL A 27 7.47 15.47 7.19
N THR A 28 6.58 15.46 8.20
CA THR A 28 6.34 16.62 9.08
C THR A 28 7.56 16.92 9.95
N VAL A 29 8.23 15.90 10.48
CA VAL A 29 9.47 16.06 11.26
C VAL A 29 10.57 16.70 10.42
N PHE A 30 10.80 16.23 9.19
CA PHE A 30 11.79 16.84 8.29
C PHE A 30 11.44 18.28 7.92
N ARG A 31 10.16 18.58 7.65
CA ARG A 31 9.70 19.95 7.40
C ARG A 31 9.98 20.89 8.57
N ARG A 32 9.74 20.44 9.80
CA ARG A 32 10.03 21.22 11.02
C ARG A 32 11.53 21.41 11.24
N ALA A 33 12.32 20.34 11.05
CA ALA A 33 13.76 20.39 11.23
C ALA A 33 14.45 21.35 10.25
N GLU A 34 14.00 21.38 8.99
CA GLU A 34 14.56 22.29 7.98
C GLU A 34 13.99 23.71 8.05
N LYS A 35 12.95 23.98 8.86
CA LYS A 35 12.24 25.27 8.95
C LYS A 35 11.73 25.81 7.60
N LYS A 36 11.45 24.94 6.64
CA LYS A 36 11.08 25.34 5.27
C LYS A 36 9.57 25.43 5.08
N SER A 37 9.14 26.52 4.45
CA SER A 37 7.78 26.67 3.90
C SER A 37 7.62 25.82 2.64
N THR A 38 6.38 25.50 2.28
CA THR A 38 6.00 24.61 1.16
C THR A 38 6.55 25.04 -0.21
N GLU A 39 7.10 26.25 -0.34
CA GLU A 39 7.49 26.89 -1.60
C GLU A 39 9.01 26.95 -1.85
N GLN A 40 9.86 26.52 -0.90
CA GLN A 40 11.32 26.60 -1.06
C GLN A 40 11.92 25.38 -1.76
N THR A 41 12.65 25.61 -2.85
CA THR A 41 13.22 24.60 -3.76
C THR A 41 14.42 23.85 -3.18
N ASP A 42 15.13 24.46 -2.22
CA ASP A 42 16.19 23.78 -1.48
C ASP A 42 15.55 22.87 -0.44
N CYS A 43 15.42 21.57 -0.70
CA CYS A 43 15.08 20.56 0.31
C CYS A 43 16.23 19.56 0.43
N SER A 44 16.49 19.01 1.62
CA SER A 44 17.47 17.92 1.73
C SER A 44 17.05 16.70 0.90
N VAL A 45 18.03 15.89 0.52
CA VAL A 45 17.77 14.59 -0.15
C VAL A 45 16.86 13.71 0.71
N ALA A 46 17.06 13.71 2.03
CA ALA A 46 16.26 12.94 2.97
C ALA A 46 14.77 13.39 2.99
N MET A 47 14.51 14.70 2.99
CA MET A 47 13.14 15.22 2.94
C MET A 47 12.44 14.84 1.62
N ARG A 48 13.13 14.96 0.48
CA ARG A 48 12.60 14.53 -0.83
C ARG A 48 12.28 13.03 -0.86
N CYS A 49 13.16 12.19 -0.30
CA CYS A 49 12.92 10.75 -0.16
C CYS A 49 11.69 10.45 0.71
N ALA A 50 11.54 11.13 1.85
CA ALA A 50 10.39 10.96 2.73
C ALA A 50 9.07 11.35 2.04
N ILE A 51 9.05 12.49 1.33
CA ILE A 51 7.87 12.94 0.56
C ILE A 51 7.52 11.91 -0.53
N ARG A 52 8.50 11.44 -1.30
CA ARG A 52 8.29 10.44 -2.35
C ARG A 52 7.76 9.12 -1.80
N ALA A 53 8.24 8.67 -0.64
CA ALA A 53 7.74 7.45 -0.01
C ALA A 53 6.29 7.60 0.45
N HIS A 54 5.95 8.72 1.08
CA HIS A 54 4.57 9.01 1.51
C HIS A 54 3.62 9.12 0.31
N ALA A 55 4.02 9.84 -0.74
CA ALA A 55 3.25 9.95 -1.98
C ALA A 55 3.03 8.58 -2.63
N ASN A 56 4.08 7.77 -2.75
CA ASN A 56 3.97 6.42 -3.33
C ASN A 56 3.05 5.50 -2.50
N ALA A 57 3.05 5.63 -1.17
CA ALA A 57 2.11 4.91 -0.33
C ALA A 57 0.66 5.34 -0.62
N LEU A 58 0.40 6.65 -0.73
CA LEU A 58 -0.93 7.19 -1.05
C LEU A 58 -1.41 6.87 -2.47
N GLU A 59 -0.51 6.69 -3.44
CA GLU A 59 -0.89 6.30 -4.80
C GLU A 59 -1.33 4.84 -4.88
N ASN A 60 -0.62 3.95 -4.19
CA ASN A 60 -0.80 2.51 -4.37
C ASN A 60 -1.70 1.86 -3.32
N VAL A 61 -1.61 2.29 -2.04
CA VAL A 61 -2.34 1.64 -0.94
C VAL A 61 -3.87 1.75 -1.12
N PRO A 62 -4.46 2.92 -1.43
CA PRO A 62 -5.90 3.04 -1.61
C PRO A 62 -6.41 2.14 -2.75
N LEU A 63 -5.71 2.13 -3.89
CA LEU A 63 -6.05 1.26 -5.02
C LEU A 63 -5.99 -0.22 -4.62
N ALA A 64 -4.92 -0.61 -3.95
CA ALA A 64 -4.70 -2.00 -3.57
C ALA A 64 -5.72 -2.48 -2.52
N LEU A 65 -6.09 -1.61 -1.56
CA LEU A 65 -7.15 -1.89 -0.58
C LEU A 65 -8.53 -1.98 -1.23
N LEU A 66 -8.82 -1.11 -2.22
CA LEU A 66 -10.06 -1.17 -2.98
C LEU A 66 -10.19 -2.52 -3.71
N LEU A 67 -9.12 -2.96 -4.38
CA LEU A 67 -9.10 -4.26 -5.06
C LEU A 67 -9.25 -5.43 -4.08
N LEU A 68 -8.61 -5.37 -2.92
CA LEU A 68 -8.73 -6.41 -1.88
C LEU A 68 -10.15 -6.47 -1.30
N LEU A 69 -10.77 -5.31 -1.06
CA LEU A 69 -12.15 -5.19 -0.60
C LEU A 69 -13.11 -5.81 -1.63
N MET A 70 -12.93 -5.51 -2.92
CA MET A 70 -13.74 -6.10 -3.98
C MET A 70 -13.62 -7.63 -4.02
N LEU A 71 -12.43 -8.20 -3.81
CA LEU A 71 -12.26 -9.65 -3.75
C LEU A 71 -12.95 -10.27 -2.54
N GLU A 72 -12.88 -9.63 -1.37
CA GLU A 72 -13.56 -10.11 -0.16
C GLU A 72 -15.09 -10.03 -0.31
N LEU A 73 -15.61 -8.94 -0.88
CA LEU A 73 -17.03 -8.79 -1.19
C LEU A 73 -17.51 -9.80 -2.23
N ASN A 74 -16.63 -10.26 -3.13
CA ASN A 74 -16.92 -11.34 -4.06
C ASN A 74 -16.75 -12.74 -3.45
N HIS A 75 -16.54 -12.85 -2.14
CA HIS A 75 -16.37 -14.11 -1.42
C HIS A 75 -15.21 -14.98 -1.92
N LEU A 76 -14.11 -14.35 -2.35
CA LEU A 76 -12.89 -15.07 -2.69
C LEU A 76 -12.42 -15.92 -1.49
N ASN A 77 -11.74 -17.03 -1.80
CA ASN A 77 -11.14 -17.92 -0.80
C ASN A 77 -10.38 -17.10 0.28
N PRO A 78 -10.75 -17.24 1.57
CA PRO A 78 -10.13 -16.53 2.68
C PRO A 78 -8.60 -16.65 2.73
N ILE A 79 -8.06 -17.81 2.37
CA ILE A 79 -6.60 -18.06 2.38
C ILE A 79 -5.93 -17.15 1.34
N LEU A 80 -6.49 -17.07 0.13
CA LEU A 80 -5.94 -16.26 -0.95
C LEU A 80 -6.04 -14.77 -0.63
N THR A 81 -7.15 -14.33 -0.04
CA THR A 81 -7.33 -12.94 0.42
C THR A 81 -6.29 -12.56 1.48
N ASN A 82 -5.98 -13.46 2.43
CA ASN A 82 -4.92 -13.23 3.42
C ASN A 82 -3.52 -13.20 2.81
N ILE A 83 -3.23 -14.06 1.84
CA ILE A 83 -1.93 -14.05 1.14
C ILE A 83 -1.74 -12.71 0.42
N LEU A 84 -2.75 -12.23 -0.31
CA LEU A 84 -2.68 -10.97 -1.06
C LEU A 84 -2.56 -9.76 -0.11
N GLY A 85 -3.36 -9.74 0.97
CA GLY A 85 -3.28 -8.68 1.98
C GLY A 85 -1.95 -8.66 2.74
N SER A 86 -1.43 -9.83 3.12
CA SER A 86 -0.13 -9.93 3.82
C SER A 86 1.03 -9.55 2.91
N MET A 87 1.05 -9.97 1.64
CA MET A 87 2.06 -9.54 0.66
C MET A 87 2.10 -8.01 0.51
N LEU A 88 0.94 -7.36 0.50
CA LEU A 88 0.82 -5.92 0.39
C LEU A 88 1.38 -5.21 1.63
N VAL A 89 1.04 -5.66 2.84
CA VAL A 89 1.63 -5.12 4.08
C VAL A 89 3.13 -5.35 4.12
N LEU A 90 3.60 -6.56 3.84
CA LEU A 90 5.03 -6.90 3.84
C LEU A 90 5.80 -6.05 2.82
N GLY A 91 5.29 -5.89 1.60
CA GLY A 91 5.92 -5.06 0.57
C GLY A 91 6.06 -3.61 1.02
N ARG A 92 5.04 -3.08 1.71
CA ARG A 92 5.05 -1.71 2.21
C ARG A 92 5.97 -1.51 3.41
N VAL A 93 6.03 -2.48 4.32
CA VAL A 93 6.97 -2.48 5.45
C VAL A 93 8.41 -2.59 4.94
N MET A 94 8.69 -3.49 3.98
CA MET A 94 10.01 -3.62 3.35
C MET A 94 10.43 -2.33 2.63
N HIS A 95 9.50 -1.69 1.92
CA HIS A 95 9.76 -0.41 1.25
C HIS A 95 10.08 0.70 2.27
N ALA A 96 9.28 0.82 3.33
CA ALA A 96 9.48 1.80 4.39
C ALA A 96 10.81 1.57 5.15
N TRP A 97 11.16 0.30 5.40
CA TRP A 97 12.42 -0.08 6.03
C TRP A 97 13.63 0.20 5.12
N GLY A 98 13.51 -0.08 3.83
CA GLY A 98 14.51 0.26 2.83
C GLY A 98 14.82 1.76 2.79
N LEU A 99 13.84 2.62 3.09
CA LEU A 99 14.01 4.06 3.16
C LEU A 99 14.74 4.54 4.44
N SER A 100 14.90 3.68 5.45
CA SER A 100 15.46 4.06 6.76
C SER A 100 16.93 3.69 6.95
N ARG A 101 17.52 2.86 6.08
CA ARG A 101 18.85 2.27 6.31
C ARG A 101 19.97 2.71 5.36
N VAL A 102 19.69 3.21 4.16
CA VAL A 102 20.77 3.49 3.18
C VAL A 102 20.46 4.69 2.29
N ASP A 103 21.37 5.66 2.26
CA ASP A 103 21.48 6.68 1.21
C ASP A 103 21.97 6.01 -0.09
N GLY A 104 21.05 5.42 -0.86
CA GLY A 104 21.38 4.73 -2.11
C GLY A 104 20.27 3.86 -2.69
N LEU A 105 20.63 3.02 -3.69
CA LEU A 105 19.81 1.94 -4.27
C LEU A 105 19.47 0.90 -3.19
N SER A 106 18.55 1.28 -2.32
CA SER A 106 18.10 0.42 -1.22
C SER A 106 17.30 -0.73 -1.83
N THR A 107 17.88 -1.93 -1.78
CA THR A 107 17.26 -3.18 -2.20
C THR A 107 15.84 -3.35 -1.63
N GLY A 108 15.60 -2.86 -0.40
CA GLY A 108 14.27 -2.83 0.20
C GLY A 108 13.22 -2.01 -0.56
N ARG A 109 13.62 -0.91 -1.23
CA ARG A 109 12.71 -0.11 -2.08
C ARG A 109 12.33 -0.88 -3.34
N PHE A 110 13.29 -1.59 -3.95
CA PHE A 110 13.05 -2.35 -5.18
C PHE A 110 12.13 -3.54 -4.92
N TYR A 111 12.49 -4.42 -3.98
CA TYR A 111 11.69 -5.60 -3.65
C TYR A 111 10.31 -5.23 -3.09
N GLY A 112 10.23 -4.19 -2.25
CA GLY A 112 8.94 -3.73 -1.70
C GLY A 112 8.00 -3.17 -2.76
N THR A 113 8.54 -2.47 -3.78
CA THR A 113 7.74 -1.96 -4.91
C THR A 113 7.24 -3.12 -5.78
N ILE A 114 8.13 -4.05 -6.15
CA ILE A 114 7.78 -5.22 -6.95
C ILE A 114 6.70 -6.04 -6.26
N LEU A 115 6.85 -6.32 -4.96
CA LEU A 115 5.86 -7.10 -4.21
C LEU A 115 4.50 -6.41 -4.18
N THR A 116 4.47 -5.08 -4.08
CA THR A 116 3.20 -4.34 -4.12
C THR A 116 2.57 -4.33 -5.51
N TRP A 117 3.38 -4.18 -6.56
CA TRP A 117 2.84 -4.19 -7.92
C TRP A 117 2.36 -5.57 -8.33
N LEU A 118 3.06 -6.64 -7.93
CA LEU A 118 2.61 -8.02 -8.14
C LEU A 118 1.30 -8.29 -7.39
N SER A 119 1.14 -7.80 -6.16
CA SER A 119 -0.11 -7.98 -5.43
C SER A 119 -1.26 -7.19 -6.05
N ILE A 120 -1.04 -5.94 -6.48
CA ILE A 120 -2.04 -5.15 -7.21
C ILE A 120 -2.45 -5.85 -8.51
N LEU A 121 -1.46 -6.29 -9.31
CA LEU A 121 -1.72 -6.97 -10.57
C LEU A 121 -2.48 -8.29 -10.35
N GLY A 122 -2.05 -9.09 -9.39
CA GLY A 122 -2.72 -10.34 -9.02
C GLY A 122 -4.17 -10.10 -8.58
N MET A 123 -4.42 -9.10 -7.74
CA MET A 123 -5.78 -8.75 -7.32
C MET A 123 -6.63 -8.23 -8.49
N ALA A 124 -6.07 -7.42 -9.39
CA ALA A 124 -6.77 -6.92 -10.56
C ALA A 124 -7.18 -8.07 -11.50
N VAL A 125 -6.25 -8.98 -11.81
CA VAL A 125 -6.53 -10.15 -12.64
C VAL A 125 -7.58 -11.04 -12.00
N LEU A 126 -7.49 -11.31 -10.69
CA LEU A 126 -8.48 -12.13 -9.98
C LEU A 126 -9.87 -11.48 -9.98
N ASN A 127 -9.96 -10.16 -9.78
CA ASN A 127 -11.24 -9.44 -9.85
C ASN A 127 -11.90 -9.61 -11.23
N ILE A 128 -11.12 -9.43 -12.31
CA ILE A 128 -11.60 -9.60 -13.69
C ILE A 128 -12.02 -11.06 -13.93
N TRP A 129 -11.18 -12.02 -13.51
CA TRP A 129 -11.42 -13.45 -13.70
C TRP A 129 -12.71 -13.94 -13.01
N ILE A 130 -12.94 -13.52 -11.76
CA ILE A 130 -14.16 -13.88 -11.01
C ILE A 130 -15.42 -13.38 -11.71
N ILE A 131 -15.38 -12.16 -12.24
CA ILE A 131 -16.53 -11.59 -12.96
C ILE A 131 -16.76 -12.31 -14.28
N LEU A 132 -15.71 -12.62 -15.04
CA LEU A 132 -15.82 -13.32 -16.31
C LEU A 132 -16.38 -14.76 -16.17
N LEU A 133 -16.02 -15.45 -15.09
CA LEU A 133 -16.49 -16.80 -14.82
C LEU A 133 -17.88 -16.85 -14.16
N ARG A 134 -18.38 -15.73 -13.62
CA ARG A 134 -19.72 -15.68 -13.05
C ARG A 134 -20.72 -15.64 -14.21
N PRO A 135 -21.49 -16.72 -14.48
CA PRO A 135 -22.55 -16.63 -15.48
C PRO A 135 -23.47 -15.48 -15.06
N PHE A 136 -23.83 -14.62 -16.01
CA PHE A 136 -24.79 -13.53 -15.81
C PHE A 136 -26.14 -14.14 -15.42
N VAL A 137 -26.34 -14.45 -14.15
CA VAL A 137 -27.65 -14.72 -13.60
C VAL A 137 -28.24 -13.35 -13.32
N ILE A 138 -28.93 -12.83 -14.34
CA ILE A 138 -29.84 -11.68 -14.25
C ILE A 138 -31.10 -12.16 -13.55
#